data_AF-A0A1I0VFB9-F1
#
_entry.id   AF-A0A1I0VFB9-F1
#
_cell.length_a   1.000
_cell.length_b   1.000
_cell.length_c   1.000
_cell.angle_alpha   90.00
_cell.angle_beta   90.00
_cell.angle_gamma   90.00
#
_symmetry.space_group_name_H-M   'P 1'
#
loop_
_entity.id
_entity.type
_entity.pdbx_description
1 polymer ?
#
loop_
_entity_poly.entity_id
_entity_poly.type
_entity_poly.pdbx_seq_one_letter_code
_entity_poly.pdbx_strand_id
1 'polypeptide(L)'
;MPILLLGIGVALIILNVKSIKNEKNKNLNFSEVLKEKENNISDVEVKVIELRREIAETILELQKDIEDIKELVKVDEYKTIKPTQVNVENTKDDITMNEIKGDKSRQVMELLHNGLSDDDVCKELNIGKGELLLIRKLLEN
;
A
#
# COMPACT_ATOMS: atom_id res chain seq x y z
N MET A 1 19.16 -71.24 23.36
CA MET A 1 19.25 -70.32 22.21
C MET A 1 17.95 -69.52 21.96
N PRO A 2 16.74 -70.09 21.82
CA PRO A 2 15.53 -69.29 21.53
C PRO A 2 15.07 -68.36 22.67
N ILE A 3 15.34 -68.74 23.93
CA ILE A 3 14.97 -67.96 25.13
C ILE A 3 15.72 -66.61 25.19
N LEU A 4 16.94 -66.56 24.66
CA LEU A 4 17.76 -65.35 24.61
C LEU A 4 17.19 -64.33 23.60
N LEU A 5 16.73 -64.81 22.44
CA LEU A 5 16.02 -63.98 21.45
C LEU A 5 14.69 -63.45 22.01
N LEU A 6 13.95 -64.28 22.75
CA LEU A 6 12.69 -63.88 23.38
C LEU A 6 12.92 -62.74 24.40
N GLY A 7 13.96 -62.84 25.22
CA GLY A 7 14.32 -61.82 26.20
C GLY A 7 14.69 -60.48 25.58
N ILE A 8 15.47 -60.50 24.48
CA ILE A 8 15.85 -59.28 23.73
C ILE A 8 14.62 -58.65 23.06
N GLY A 9 13.71 -59.46 22.51
CA GLY A 9 12.45 -58.96 21.93
C GLY A 9 11.57 -58.25 22.96
N VAL A 10 11.41 -58.84 24.15
CA VAL A 10 10.64 -58.23 25.25
C VAL A 10 11.34 -56.95 25.75
N ALA A 11 12.66 -56.95 25.87
CA ALA A 11 13.42 -55.76 26.27
C ALA A 11 13.26 -54.60 25.29
N LEU A 12 13.27 -54.88 23.97
CA LEU A 12 13.05 -53.87 22.93
C LEU A 12 11.62 -53.30 22.99
N ILE A 13 10.60 -54.14 23.23
CA ILE A 13 9.22 -53.69 23.40
C ILE A 13 9.11 -52.76 24.62
N ILE A 14 9.69 -53.13 25.76
CA ILE A 14 9.66 -52.32 26.98
C ILE A 14 10.36 -50.98 26.77
N LEU A 15 11.54 -50.96 26.14
CA LEU A 15 12.28 -49.73 25.84
C LEU A 15 11.49 -48.81 24.90
N ASN A 16 10.87 -49.37 23.87
CA ASN A 16 10.08 -48.62 22.89
C ASN A 16 8.81 -48.01 23.54
N VAL A 17 8.06 -48.80 24.31
CA VAL A 17 6.88 -48.33 25.06
C VAL A 17 7.25 -47.25 26.08
N LYS A 18 8.38 -47.41 26.78
CA LYS A 18 8.88 -46.41 27.73
C LYS A 18 9.24 -45.09 27.05
N SER A 19 9.82 -45.13 25.85
CA SER A 19 10.14 -43.93 25.06
C SER A 19 8.86 -43.18 24.66
N ILE A 20 7.86 -43.89 24.12
CA ILE A 20 6.56 -43.31 23.71
C ILE A 20 5.82 -42.70 24.91
N LYS A 21 5.86 -43.36 26.09
CA LYS A 21 5.21 -42.85 27.31
C LYS A 21 5.91 -41.58 27.82
N ASN A 22 7.23 -41.50 27.70
CA ASN A 22 7.99 -40.32 28.10
C ASN A 22 7.78 -39.13 27.14
N GLU A 23 7.50 -39.38 25.85
CA GLU A 23 7.11 -38.35 24.89
C GLU A 23 5.69 -37.83 25.14
N LYS A 24 4.75 -38.69 25.55
CA LYS A 24 3.38 -38.26 25.87
C LYS A 24 3.29 -37.30 27.06
N ASN A 25 4.21 -37.41 28.02
CA ASN A 25 4.36 -36.45 29.12
C ASN A 25 5.08 -35.15 28.70
N LYS A 26 5.60 -35.10 27.48
CA LYS A 26 6.30 -33.95 26.89
C LYS A 26 5.57 -33.46 25.63
N ASN A 27 4.26 -33.71 25.54
CA ASN A 27 3.40 -32.99 24.61
C ASN A 27 3.32 -31.54 25.06
N LEU A 28 4.37 -30.78 24.75
CA LEU A 28 4.38 -29.33 24.78
C LEU A 28 3.37 -28.88 23.74
N ASN A 29 2.09 -28.89 24.12
CA ASN A 29 1.04 -28.35 23.29
C ASN A 29 1.38 -26.89 23.03
N PHE A 30 1.18 -26.42 21.79
CA PHE A 30 1.46 -25.04 21.40
C PHE A 30 0.88 -24.03 22.40
N SER A 31 -0.30 -24.33 22.96
CA SER A 31 -0.96 -23.54 24.01
C SER A 31 -0.16 -23.43 25.31
N GLU A 32 0.57 -24.48 25.71
CA GLU A 32 1.39 -24.50 26.92
C GLU A 32 2.67 -23.68 26.71
N VAL A 33 3.29 -23.79 25.54
CA VAL A 33 4.46 -22.96 25.14
C VAL A 33 4.07 -21.48 25.01
N LEU A 34 2.87 -21.19 24.49
CA LEU A 34 2.37 -19.83 24.37
C LEU A 34 2.14 -19.21 25.75
N LYS A 35 1.50 -19.97 26.65
CA LYS A 35 1.21 -19.55 28.02
C LYS A 35 2.47 -19.37 28.86
N GLU A 36 3.49 -20.22 28.67
CA GLU A 36 4.78 -20.07 29.34
C GLU A 36 5.51 -18.80 28.88
N LYS A 37 5.50 -18.51 27.58
CA LYS A 37 6.07 -17.27 27.03
C LYS A 37 5.30 -16.04 27.47
N GLU A 38 3.97 -16.09 27.50
CA GLU A 38 3.11 -15.01 27.94
C GLU A 38 3.37 -14.64 29.41
N ASN A 39 3.57 -15.63 30.29
CA ASN A 39 3.86 -15.39 31.71
C ASN A 39 5.30 -14.92 31.99
N ASN A 40 6.25 -15.15 31.08
CA ASN A 40 7.66 -14.74 31.23
C ASN A 40 8.01 -13.46 30.46
N ILE A 41 7.03 -12.86 29.78
CA ILE A 41 7.25 -11.68 28.96
C ILE A 41 7.35 -10.46 29.88
N SER A 42 8.45 -9.71 29.75
CA SER A 42 8.67 -8.46 30.48
C SER A 42 7.65 -7.41 30.02
N ASP A 43 7.22 -6.51 30.91
CA ASP A 43 6.35 -5.37 30.56
C ASP A 43 6.85 -4.57 29.36
N VAL A 44 8.18 -4.53 29.15
CA VAL A 44 8.80 -3.90 27.98
C VAL A 44 8.48 -4.67 26.70
N GLU A 45 8.51 -6.00 26.74
CA GLU A 45 8.21 -6.87 25.60
C GLU A 45 6.71 -6.84 25.26
N VAL A 46 5.82 -6.75 26.26
CA VAL A 46 4.39 -6.50 26.05
C VAL A 46 4.18 -5.21 25.25
N LYS A 47 4.78 -4.11 25.69
CA LYS A 47 4.67 -2.80 25.02
C LYS A 47 5.22 -2.83 23.60
N VAL A 48 6.30 -3.59 23.36
CA VAL A 48 6.85 -3.78 22.00
C VAL A 48 5.88 -4.57 21.12
N ILE A 49 5.18 -5.56 21.66
CA ILE A 49 4.16 -6.33 20.94
C ILE A 49 2.95 -5.45 20.60
N GLU A 50 2.46 -4.67 21.57
CA GLU A 50 1.36 -3.71 21.35
C GLU A 50 1.75 -2.69 20.27
N LEU A 51 2.94 -2.10 20.38
CA LEU A 51 3.45 -1.16 19.38
C LEU A 51 3.55 -1.79 17.98
N ARG A 52 4.02 -3.04 17.88
CA ARG A 52 4.05 -3.76 16.60
C ARG A 52 2.66 -3.97 16.02
N ARG A 53 1.66 -4.21 16.88
CA ARG A 53 0.25 -4.35 16.46
C ARG A 53 -0.26 -3.04 15.88
N GLU A 54 -0.09 -1.93 16.60
CA GLU A 54 -0.52 -0.60 16.14
C GLU A 54 0.15 -0.17 14.83
N ILE A 55 1.45 -0.45 14.69
CA ILE A 55 2.19 -0.19 13.44
C ILE A 55 1.66 -1.06 12.31
N ALA A 56 1.37 -2.34 12.55
CA ALA A 56 0.82 -3.23 11.54
C ALA A 56 -0.57 -2.78 11.07
N GLU A 57 -1.42 -2.34 12.00
CA GLU A 57 -2.74 -1.75 11.69
C GLU A 57 -2.59 -0.50 10.81
N THR A 58 -1.67 0.40 11.18
CA THR A 58 -1.38 1.62 10.41
C THR A 58 -0.83 1.33 9.01
N ILE A 59 0.09 0.37 8.89
CA ILE A 59 0.65 -0.04 7.59
C ILE A 59 -0.44 -0.64 6.70
N LEU A 60 -1.34 -1.45 7.27
CA LEU A 60 -2.45 -2.05 6.54
C LEU A 60 -3.39 -0.98 5.99
N GLU A 61 -3.72 0.03 6.79
CA GLU A 61 -4.55 1.16 6.38
C GLU A 61 -3.89 1.95 5.24
N LEU A 62 -2.61 2.28 5.37
CA LEU A 62 -1.85 2.94 4.30
C LEU A 62 -1.79 2.11 3.01
N GLN A 63 -1.64 0.79 3.11
CA GLN A 63 -1.66 -0.10 1.95
C GLN A 63 -3.02 -0.10 1.25
N LYS A 64 -4.11 -0.04 2.02
CA LYS A 64 -5.46 0.08 1.48
C LYS A 64 -5.66 1.42 0.77
N ASP A 65 -5.27 2.53 1.40
CA ASP A 65 -5.35 3.86 0.80
C ASP A 65 -4.58 3.94 -0.53
N ILE A 66 -3.38 3.32 -0.58
CA ILE A 66 -2.58 3.26 -1.81
C ILE A 66 -3.31 2.46 -2.91
N GLU A 67 -3.94 1.33 -2.58
CA GLU A 67 -4.68 0.53 -3.56
C GLU A 67 -5.94 1.28 -4.04
N ASP A 68 -6.66 1.95 -3.14
CA ASP A 68 -7.83 2.76 -3.49
C ASP A 68 -7.43 3.91 -4.44
N ILE A 69 -6.34 4.64 -4.15
CA ILE A 69 -5.81 5.68 -5.03
C ILE A 69 -5.39 5.10 -6.39
N LYS A 70 -4.73 3.95 -6.39
CA LYS A 70 -4.31 3.27 -7.62
C LYS A 70 -5.50 2.81 -8.46
N GLU A 71 -6.59 2.37 -7.84
CA GLU A 71 -7.82 2.04 -8.54
C GLU A 71 -8.41 3.29 -9.22
N LEU A 72 -8.45 4.43 -8.53
CA LEU A 72 -8.88 5.71 -9.10
C LEU A 72 -8.00 6.15 -10.28
N VAL A 73 -6.67 6.02 -10.16
CA VAL A 73 -5.73 6.39 -11.24
C VAL A 73 -5.91 5.50 -12.47
N LYS A 74 -6.17 4.21 -12.30
CA LYS A 74 -6.46 3.34 -13.45
C LYS A 74 -7.76 3.76 -14.15
N VAL A 75 -8.79 4.21 -13.42
CA VAL A 75 -10.07 4.70 -14.00
C VAL A 75 -9.88 5.84 -14.99
N ASP A 76 -8.89 6.71 -14.78
CA ASP A 76 -8.59 7.80 -15.71
C ASP A 76 -7.84 7.33 -16.98
N GLU A 77 -7.21 6.15 -16.96
CA GLU A 77 -6.44 5.62 -18.09
C GLU A 77 -7.30 4.91 -19.16
N TYR A 78 -8.55 4.53 -18.85
CA TYR A 78 -9.47 3.87 -19.79
C TYR A 78 -10.58 4.75 -20.38
N LYS A 79 -10.50 6.08 -20.26
CA LYS A 79 -11.23 6.97 -21.19
C LYS A 79 -10.49 7.06 -22.53
N THR A 80 -10.26 5.90 -23.16
CA THR A 80 -10.01 5.86 -24.60
C THR A 80 -11.30 6.26 -25.29
N ILE A 81 -11.34 7.51 -25.73
CA ILE A 81 -12.38 8.08 -26.58
C ILE A 81 -12.50 7.16 -27.79
N LYS A 82 -13.57 6.37 -27.88
CA LYS A 82 -13.92 5.70 -29.14
C LYS A 82 -14.20 6.84 -30.14
N PRO A 83 -13.52 6.91 -31.29
CA PRO A 83 -13.80 7.95 -32.27
C PRO A 83 -15.19 7.69 -32.84
N THR A 84 -16.18 8.42 -32.32
CA THR A 84 -17.50 8.51 -32.94
C THR A 84 -17.30 9.37 -34.19
N GLN A 85 -17.47 8.78 -35.38
CA GLN A 85 -17.56 9.55 -36.61
C GLN A 85 -18.85 10.37 -36.57
N VAL A 86 -18.75 11.62 -36.12
CA VAL A 86 -19.85 12.58 -36.16
C VAL A 86 -19.69 13.42 -37.42
N ASN A 87 -20.64 13.24 -38.34
CA ASN A 87 -20.80 14.07 -39.52
C ASN A 87 -21.22 15.47 -39.06
N VAL A 88 -20.44 16.50 -39.41
CA VAL A 88 -20.67 17.88 -38.97
C VAL A 88 -21.73 18.52 -39.85
N GLU A 89 -22.94 18.66 -39.32
CA GLU A 89 -23.87 19.70 -39.77
C GLU A 89 -24.29 20.56 -38.56
N ASN A 90 -23.76 21.79 -38.56
CA ASN A 90 -24.25 23.03 -37.97
C ASN A 90 -25.40 22.91 -36.95
N THR A 91 -25.13 23.19 -35.67
CA THR A 91 -25.96 24.10 -34.87
C THR A 91 -25.10 24.74 -33.78
N LYS A 92 -25.17 26.07 -33.69
CA LYS A 92 -24.59 26.88 -32.62
C LYS A 92 -25.37 26.58 -31.34
N ASP A 93 -24.69 26.13 -30.29
CA ASP A 93 -25.07 26.36 -28.89
C ASP A 93 -23.82 26.12 -28.03
N ASP A 94 -23.27 27.22 -27.51
CA ASP A 94 -22.08 27.26 -26.65
C ASP A 94 -22.37 26.56 -25.31
N ILE A 95 -21.88 25.33 -25.16
CA ILE A 95 -21.63 24.70 -23.86
C ILE A 95 -20.22 24.10 -23.91
N THR A 96 -19.21 24.95 -23.71
CA THR A 96 -17.81 24.54 -23.69
C THR A 96 -17.34 24.43 -22.25
N MET A 97 -17.52 23.26 -21.65
CA MET A 97 -16.95 22.92 -20.36
C MET A 97 -16.15 21.62 -20.51
N ASN A 98 -14.89 21.73 -20.94
CA ASN A 98 -13.76 20.82 -20.62
C ASN A 98 -12.53 21.09 -21.52
N GLU A 99 -11.82 22.20 -21.28
CA GLU A 99 -10.45 22.40 -21.80
C GLU A 99 -9.59 23.18 -20.80
N ILE A 100 -9.31 22.68 -19.58
CA ILE A 100 -8.56 23.55 -18.63
C ILE A 100 -7.57 22.81 -17.71
N LYS A 101 -6.62 22.05 -18.27
CA LYS A 101 -5.39 21.74 -17.51
C LYS A 101 -4.08 21.82 -18.29
N GLY A 102 -4.11 21.67 -19.61
CA GLY A 102 -2.94 21.90 -20.48
C GLY A 102 -2.76 23.36 -20.95
N ASP A 103 -3.76 24.20 -20.75
CA ASP A 103 -3.82 25.53 -21.35
C ASP A 103 -3.15 26.61 -20.46
N LYS A 104 -3.33 26.53 -19.14
CA LYS A 104 -2.78 27.53 -18.20
C LYS A 104 -1.25 27.66 -18.27
N SER A 105 -0.52 26.55 -18.42
CA SER A 105 0.95 26.60 -18.52
C SER A 105 1.42 27.26 -19.83
N ARG A 106 0.68 27.06 -20.93
CA ARG A 106 0.95 27.71 -22.22
C ARG A 106 0.61 29.20 -22.17
N GLN A 107 -0.53 29.55 -21.60
CA GLN A 107 -0.93 30.94 -21.40
C GLN A 107 0.06 31.70 -20.49
N VAL A 108 0.54 31.06 -19.41
CA VAL A 108 1.63 31.61 -18.58
C VAL A 108 2.87 31.88 -19.42
N MET A 109 3.28 30.95 -20.27
CA MET A 109 4.46 31.11 -21.12
C MET A 109 4.30 32.24 -22.14
N GLU A 110 3.13 32.35 -22.77
CA GLU A 110 2.82 33.40 -23.74
C GLU A 110 2.81 34.79 -23.08
N LEU A 111 2.20 34.94 -21.91
CA LEU A 111 2.14 36.21 -21.19
C LEU A 111 3.53 36.63 -20.66
N LEU A 112 4.35 35.68 -20.20
CA LEU A 112 5.74 35.95 -19.82
C LEU A 112 6.61 36.33 -21.03
N HIS A 113 6.40 35.69 -22.18
CA HIS A 113 7.12 36.01 -23.42
C HIS A 113 6.70 37.37 -23.99
N ASN A 114 5.46 37.78 -23.76
CA ASN A 114 4.96 39.14 -24.05
C ASN A 114 5.49 40.21 -23.07
N GLY A 115 6.32 39.83 -22.09
CA GLY A 115 6.99 40.76 -21.18
C GLY A 115 6.12 41.30 -20.06
N LEU A 116 5.00 40.65 -19.73
CA LEU A 116 4.17 41.03 -18.59
C LEU A 116 4.89 40.71 -17.27
N SER A 117 4.60 41.53 -16.25
CA SER A 117 5.10 41.29 -14.89
C SER A 117 4.44 40.05 -14.27
N ASP A 118 5.19 39.30 -13.47
CA ASP A 118 4.69 38.12 -12.74
C ASP A 118 3.39 38.40 -11.97
N ASP A 119 3.23 39.62 -11.43
CA ASP A 119 2.04 40.03 -10.68
C ASP A 119 0.81 40.24 -11.59
N ASP A 120 1.00 40.62 -12.85
CA ASP A 120 -0.08 40.80 -13.82
C ASP A 120 -0.52 39.44 -14.38
N VAL A 121 0.44 38.53 -14.61
CA VAL A 121 0.15 37.14 -14.98
C VAL A 121 -0.65 36.43 -13.89
N CYS A 122 -0.31 36.64 -12.62
CA CYS A 122 -1.06 36.09 -11.49
C CYS A 122 -2.52 36.56 -11.46
N LYS A 123 -2.77 37.84 -11.81
CA LYS A 123 -4.14 38.41 -11.84
C LYS A 123 -4.92 37.91 -13.04
N GLU A 124 -4.30 37.88 -14.23
CA GLU A 124 -4.96 37.51 -15.49
C GLU A 124 -5.37 36.04 -15.50
N LEU A 125 -4.50 35.16 -15.01
CA LEU A 125 -4.77 33.72 -14.94
C LEU A 125 -5.42 33.26 -13.63
N ASN A 126 -5.56 34.17 -12.66
CA ASN A 126 -6.00 33.89 -11.30
C ASN A 126 -5.19 32.74 -10.65
N ILE A 127 -3.86 32.81 -10.78
CA ILE A 127 -2.88 31.82 -10.30
C ILE A 127 -2.09 32.45 -9.14
N GLY A 128 -1.80 31.66 -8.10
CA GLY A 128 -0.98 32.13 -6.99
C GLY A 128 0.49 32.30 -7.38
N LYS A 129 1.20 33.27 -6.77
CA LYS A 129 2.64 33.50 -7.03
C LYS A 129 3.50 32.25 -6.86
N GLY A 130 3.17 31.39 -5.89
CA GLY A 130 3.84 30.10 -5.70
C GLY A 130 3.58 29.10 -6.83
N GLU A 131 2.36 29.06 -7.38
CA GLU A 131 1.98 28.21 -8.51
C GLU A 131 2.63 28.69 -9.82
N LEU A 132 2.70 30.01 -10.03
CA LEU A 132 3.42 30.59 -11.17
C LEU A 132 4.91 30.19 -11.17
N LEU A 133 5.56 30.24 -10.00
CA LEU A 133 6.96 29.83 -9.85
C LEU A 133 7.16 28.32 -10.08
N LEU A 134 6.21 27.49 -9.65
CA LEU A 134 6.23 26.05 -9.91
C LEU A 134 6.13 25.75 -11.41
N ILE A 135 5.20 26.41 -12.11
CA ILE A 135 5.02 26.27 -13.56
C ILE A 135 6.28 26.72 -14.30
N ARG A 136 6.85 27.87 -13.94
CA ARG A 136 8.10 28.37 -14.53
C ARG A 136 9.26 27.39 -14.35
N LYS A 137 9.43 26.83 -13.15
CA LYS A 137 10.49 25.86 -12.84
C LYS A 137 10.32 24.53 -13.60
N LEU A 138 9.08 24.13 -13.87
CA LEU A 138 8.78 22.95 -14.68
C LEU A 138 9.07 23.16 -16.18
N LEU A 139 9.03 24.41 -16.65
CA LEU A 139 9.27 24.78 -18.05
C LEU A 139 10.74 25.11 -18.35
N GLU A 140 11.55 25.44 -17.34
CA GLU A 140 13.00 25.75 -17.49
C GLU A 140 13.90 24.49 -17.62
N ASN A 141 13.34 23.28 -17.54
CA ASN A 141 14.05 21.99 -17.63
C ASN A 141 13.69 21.25 -18.93
#